data_AF-A0ABD3VN87-F1
#
_entry.id   AF-A0ABD3VN87-F1
#
_cell.length_a   1.000
_cell.length_b   1.000
_cell.length_c   1.000
_cell.angle_alpha   90.00
_cell.angle_beta   90.00
_cell.angle_gamma   90.00
#
_symmetry.space_group_name_H-M   'P 1'
#
loop_
_entity.id
_entity.type
_entity.pdbx_description
1 polymer ?
#
loop_
_entity_poly.entity_id
_entity_poly.type
_entity_poly.pdbx_seq_one_letter_code
_entity_poly.pdbx_strand_id
1 'polypeptide(L)'
;MNHLNKYLDENRDSINSPNGQRTMLESTDSLVDPMYSYQEKVPLLSGIHSMHKMEPKPRFTGHVRNITLVLLNVVFNVAMNVTLPIYAGTMGQVGGDSFVLLLESCVWFVVIFTLMTLGIKYTIDPSATLRPTATYKILFLMGFLTTLNGVFVVFASDPNRTPPYLQGILMTTSIPFTVVCRFIILRKGISLSRLICACAVMAGLFITVEPQIWGLDGSSDNTETKSIAYRILWPLCFAMGFLPYGIMNVICEKELKKGESHSFSFITWTQIFQVVTMVMMFWADFIPQFGMASSPQNFIERLKNGIHCSYSSEAACGGLAWEAWLFYICYCLGNLFNFLLIQYAEGAVYAAVVQAVVSPIAALFWSLFVFDEENLLFFWKPTFNETTAYTIGGLCLMVPAVVLYNYFSYSEEKPKTDTESLL
;
A
#
# COMPACT_ATOMS: atom_id res chain seq x y z
N MET A 1 49.26 -29.20 13.18
CA MET A 1 50.72 -29.35 13.21
C MET A 1 51.30 -28.59 12.03
N ASN A 2 52.00 -27.50 12.36
CA ASN A 2 53.07 -26.84 11.59
C ASN A 2 52.74 -26.33 10.18
N HIS A 3 52.23 -25.11 10.08
CA HIS A 3 52.99 -23.94 9.60
C HIS A 3 52.02 -22.80 9.27
N LEU A 4 51.79 -21.90 10.24
CA LEU A 4 51.53 -20.47 9.97
C LEU A 4 51.67 -19.63 11.26
N ASN A 5 52.75 -19.85 12.00
CA ASN A 5 53.21 -18.96 13.07
C ASN A 5 54.40 -18.17 12.54
N LYS A 6 54.17 -16.96 12.03
CA LYS A 6 55.22 -15.95 11.88
C LYS A 6 54.63 -14.57 11.61
N TYR A 7 53.90 -13.98 12.56
CA TYR A 7 53.68 -12.53 12.61
C TYR A 7 53.19 -12.11 14.01
N LEU A 8 54.05 -12.34 14.99
CA LEU A 8 54.10 -11.60 16.24
C LEU A 8 55.58 -11.47 16.58
N ASP A 9 56.12 -10.26 16.46
CA ASP A 9 57.14 -9.73 17.36
C ASP A 9 57.58 -8.36 16.85
N GLU A 10 56.94 -7.31 17.35
CA GLU A 10 57.69 -6.14 17.80
C GLU A 10 56.80 -5.29 18.73
N ASN A 11 57.40 -4.90 19.85
CA ASN A 11 56.90 -3.97 20.87
C ASN A 11 55.99 -4.55 21.95
N ARG A 12 56.61 -5.45 22.70
CA ARG A 12 56.53 -5.49 24.16
C ARG A 12 57.25 -4.26 24.74
N ASP A 13 56.62 -3.62 25.71
CA ASP A 13 57.18 -3.29 27.03
C ASP A 13 56.78 -1.92 27.59
N SER A 14 56.31 -2.03 28.84
CA SER A 14 56.44 -1.10 29.96
C SER A 14 55.22 -0.26 30.34
N ILE A 15 54.83 -0.08 31.61
CA ILE A 15 55.28 -0.61 32.92
C ILE A 15 54.22 -0.16 33.97
N ASN A 16 54.00 -1.00 34.99
CA ASN A 16 53.53 -0.71 36.37
C ASN A 16 52.08 -0.27 36.72
N SER A 17 51.46 -1.21 37.45
CA SER A 17 50.44 -1.12 38.53
C SER A 17 50.99 -0.43 39.81
N PRO A 18 50.36 -0.46 41.02
CA PRO A 18 48.94 -0.55 41.45
C PRO A 18 48.55 0.45 42.59
N ASN A 19 47.28 0.35 43.04
CA ASN A 19 46.78 0.58 44.42
C ASN A 19 46.53 2.01 44.95
N GLY A 20 45.36 2.19 45.58
CA GLY A 20 45.15 3.24 46.58
C GLY A 20 43.67 3.56 46.87
N GLN A 21 43.13 2.99 47.95
CA GLN A 21 41.82 3.31 48.52
C GLN A 21 41.72 4.74 49.09
N ARG A 22 40.46 5.18 49.31
CA ARG A 22 39.88 5.73 50.56
C ARG A 22 39.45 7.22 50.60
N THR A 23 38.20 7.37 51.11
CA THR A 23 37.61 8.43 51.98
C THR A 23 37.39 9.83 51.39
N MET A 24 36.14 10.29 51.24
CA MET A 24 35.17 10.85 52.24
C MET A 24 35.35 12.35 52.50
N LEU A 25 34.24 13.07 52.32
CA LEU A 25 33.80 14.32 52.98
C LEU A 25 34.70 15.56 52.86
N GLU A 26 34.18 16.61 52.19
CA GLU A 26 33.83 17.85 52.88
C GLU A 26 32.99 18.79 52.00
N SER A 27 31.95 19.32 52.63
CA SER A 27 31.11 20.44 52.22
C SER A 27 31.84 21.77 52.42
N THR A 28 31.61 22.76 51.54
CA THR A 28 31.42 24.18 51.92
C THR A 28 30.99 25.00 50.70
N ASP A 29 29.74 25.45 50.75
CA ASP A 29 29.30 26.84 50.57
C ASP A 29 30.02 27.80 49.61
N SER A 30 29.19 28.35 48.74
CA SER A 30 28.91 29.79 48.58
C SER A 30 29.46 30.56 47.37
N LEU A 31 28.51 31.31 46.78
CA LEU A 31 28.63 32.68 46.27
C LEU A 31 29.47 32.89 44.99
N VAL A 32 28.77 33.22 43.90
CA VAL A 32 28.78 34.54 43.22
C VAL A 32 28.24 34.37 41.78
N ASP A 33 27.01 34.84 41.55
CA ASP A 33 26.56 35.41 40.28
C ASP A 33 27.13 36.83 40.16
N PRO A 34 27.48 37.34 38.95
CA PRO A 34 26.47 38.14 38.24
C PRO A 34 26.51 38.14 36.69
N MET A 35 25.31 38.29 36.12
CA MET A 35 24.89 39.15 34.99
C MET A 35 25.86 39.47 33.84
N TYR A 36 25.47 39.13 32.61
CA TYR A 36 25.52 39.95 31.37
C TYR A 36 24.61 39.24 30.33
N SER A 37 23.77 39.84 29.49
CA SER A 37 23.24 41.19 29.33
C SER A 37 21.98 41.10 28.46
N TYR A 38 20.98 41.92 28.79
CA TYR A 38 19.86 42.30 27.94
C TYR A 38 20.32 42.77 26.55
N GLN A 39 19.65 42.32 25.48
CA GLN A 39 19.69 42.99 24.18
C GLN A 39 18.27 43.49 23.86
N GLU A 40 18.11 44.82 23.91
CA GLU A 40 16.86 45.53 23.63
C GLU A 40 16.89 46.15 22.23
N LYS A 41 15.83 45.83 21.47
CA LYS A 41 15.16 46.51 20.35
C LYS A 41 15.89 47.61 19.55
N VAL A 42 15.92 47.40 18.24
CA VAL A 42 15.82 48.48 17.23
C VAL A 42 14.64 48.15 16.29
N PRO A 43 13.59 48.99 16.20
CA PRO A 43 12.53 48.83 15.21
C PRO A 43 12.92 49.58 13.93
N LEU A 44 13.08 48.87 12.81
CA LEU A 44 13.26 49.49 11.50
C LEU A 44 12.03 49.24 10.64
N LEU A 45 11.33 50.33 10.34
CA LEU A 45 10.30 50.43 9.32
C LEU A 45 10.87 49.96 7.96
N SER A 46 10.31 48.88 7.43
CA SER A 46 10.23 48.68 5.98
C SER A 46 8.85 48.13 5.64
N GLY A 47 7.87 49.03 5.59
CA GLY A 47 6.62 48.79 4.88
C GLY A 47 6.92 48.73 3.39
N ILE A 48 7.01 47.53 2.83
CA ILE A 48 6.93 47.27 1.38
C ILE A 48 6.04 46.04 1.19
N HIS A 49 4.80 46.32 0.76
CA HIS A 49 3.93 45.45 -0.03
C HIS A 49 4.16 43.93 0.09
N SER A 50 3.60 43.33 1.14
CA SER A 50 3.10 41.96 1.05
C SER A 50 1.91 41.97 0.08
N MET A 51 2.19 41.86 -1.22
CA MET A 51 1.20 41.36 -2.16
C MET A 51 0.76 39.99 -1.64
N HIS A 52 -0.39 39.96 -0.98
CA HIS A 52 -1.16 38.74 -0.82
C HIS A 52 -1.30 38.15 -2.22
N LYS A 53 -0.44 37.18 -2.53
CA LYS A 53 -0.59 36.30 -3.68
C LYS A 53 -1.96 35.68 -3.47
N MET A 54 -2.98 36.20 -4.16
CA MET A 54 -4.32 35.63 -4.13
C MET A 54 -4.14 34.20 -4.61
N GLU A 55 -4.09 33.26 -3.68
CA GLU A 55 -4.11 31.86 -4.00
C GLU A 55 -5.37 31.62 -4.84
N PRO A 56 -5.24 31.02 -6.03
CA PRO A 56 -6.39 30.78 -6.88
C PRO A 56 -7.40 29.98 -6.08
N LYS A 57 -8.58 30.58 -5.84
CA LYS A 57 -9.71 29.91 -5.19
C LYS A 57 -9.88 28.54 -5.85
N PRO A 58 -9.80 27.43 -5.09
CA PRO A 58 -9.95 26.10 -5.67
C PRO A 58 -11.30 26.01 -6.38
N ARG A 59 -11.26 25.77 -7.70
CA ARG A 59 -12.44 25.77 -8.59
C ARG A 59 -13.45 24.66 -8.29
N PHE A 60 -13.14 23.73 -7.39
CA PHE A 60 -14.03 22.64 -6.96
C PHE A 60 -14.33 22.74 -5.47
N THR A 61 -15.62 22.68 -5.12
CA THR A 61 -16.06 22.45 -3.75
C THR A 61 -15.47 21.13 -3.25
N GLY A 62 -14.94 21.11 -2.01
CA GLY A 62 -14.23 19.95 -1.45
C GLY A 62 -15.03 18.64 -1.53
N HIS A 63 -16.35 18.72 -1.46
CA HIS A 63 -17.28 17.60 -1.62
C HIS A 63 -17.20 16.92 -2.98
N VAL A 64 -17.28 17.70 -4.05
CA VAL A 64 -17.29 17.16 -5.41
C VAL A 64 -15.95 16.50 -5.71
N ARG A 65 -14.85 17.13 -5.28
CA ARG A 65 -13.50 16.55 -5.40
C ARG A 65 -13.39 15.19 -4.71
N ASN A 66 -13.84 15.08 -3.45
CA ASN A 66 -13.74 13.83 -2.70
C ASN A 66 -14.57 12.72 -3.35
N ILE A 67 -15.79 13.03 -3.79
CA ILE A 67 -16.64 12.06 -4.50
C ILE A 67 -15.98 11.61 -5.80
N THR A 68 -15.43 12.53 -6.60
CA THR A 68 -14.70 12.18 -7.83
C THR A 68 -13.50 11.28 -7.54
N LEU A 69 -12.71 11.58 -6.50
CA LEU A 69 -11.56 10.75 -6.10
C LEU A 69 -12.01 9.35 -5.68
N VAL A 70 -13.11 9.23 -4.92
CA VAL A 70 -13.68 7.93 -4.52
C VAL A 70 -14.09 7.11 -5.74
N LEU A 71 -14.83 7.72 -6.68
CA LEU A 71 -15.28 7.02 -7.88
C LEU A 71 -14.11 6.55 -8.75
N LEU A 72 -13.13 7.42 -9.00
CA LEU A 72 -11.94 7.07 -9.77
C LEU A 72 -11.12 5.98 -9.06
N ASN A 73 -10.95 6.11 -7.75
CA ASN A 73 -10.26 5.12 -6.94
C ASN A 73 -10.95 3.75 -7.03
N VAL A 74 -12.28 3.68 -6.89
CA VAL A 74 -13.03 2.43 -7.01
C VAL A 74 -12.92 1.85 -8.42
N VAL A 75 -13.15 2.64 -9.47
CA VAL A 75 -13.10 2.17 -10.87
C VAL A 75 -11.75 1.56 -11.21
N PHE A 76 -10.65 2.25 -10.92
CA PHE A 76 -9.32 1.74 -11.28
C PHE A 76 -8.88 0.56 -10.42
N ASN A 77 -9.26 0.52 -9.14
CA ASN A 77 -8.97 -0.64 -8.30
C ASN A 77 -9.84 -1.85 -8.66
N VAL A 78 -11.08 -1.66 -9.13
CA VAL A 78 -11.90 -2.75 -9.69
C VAL A 78 -11.23 -3.29 -10.96
N ALA A 79 -10.85 -2.40 -11.88
CA ALA A 79 -10.15 -2.80 -13.10
C ALA A 79 -8.84 -3.55 -12.78
N MET A 80 -8.08 -3.10 -11.78
CA MET A 80 -6.89 -3.79 -11.30
C MET A 80 -7.21 -5.20 -10.73
N ASN A 81 -8.28 -5.34 -9.94
CA ASN A 81 -8.69 -6.65 -9.38
C ASN A 81 -9.24 -7.61 -10.44
N VAL A 82 -9.77 -7.10 -11.56
CA VAL A 82 -10.20 -7.91 -12.70
C VAL A 82 -9.00 -8.33 -13.57
N THR A 83 -8.04 -7.42 -13.77
CA THR A 83 -6.91 -7.64 -14.69
C THR A 83 -5.79 -8.47 -14.07
N LEU A 84 -5.58 -8.38 -12.76
CA LEU A 84 -4.54 -9.14 -12.07
C LEU A 84 -4.69 -10.67 -12.20
N PRO A 85 -5.87 -11.29 -11.97
CA PRO A 85 -6.02 -12.73 -12.14
C PRO A 85 -5.78 -13.20 -13.58
N ILE A 86 -6.20 -12.41 -14.57
CA ILE A 86 -5.97 -12.69 -15.99
C ILE A 86 -4.46 -12.68 -16.27
N TYR A 87 -3.79 -11.59 -15.92
CA TYR A 87 -2.34 -11.44 -16.11
C TYR A 87 -1.54 -12.53 -15.38
N ALA A 88 -1.92 -12.86 -14.14
CA ALA A 88 -1.29 -13.92 -13.37
C ALA A 88 -1.54 -15.31 -13.96
N GLY A 89 -2.73 -15.57 -14.48
CA GLY A 89 -3.09 -16.81 -15.16
C GLY A 89 -2.23 -17.03 -16.41
N THR A 90 -2.20 -16.05 -17.31
CA THR A 90 -1.40 -16.11 -18.54
C THR A 90 0.08 -16.19 -18.24
N MET A 91 0.60 -15.45 -17.24
CA MET A 91 2.00 -15.55 -16.81
C MET A 91 2.36 -16.98 -16.36
N GLY A 92 1.46 -17.64 -15.63
CA GLY A 92 1.64 -19.04 -15.22
C GLY A 92 1.64 -20.02 -16.40
N GLN A 93 0.79 -19.79 -17.41
CA GLN A 93 0.69 -20.65 -18.60
C GLN A 93 1.94 -20.57 -19.49
N VAL A 94 2.56 -19.38 -19.64
CA VAL A 94 3.77 -19.20 -20.47
C VAL A 94 5.06 -19.66 -19.78
N GLY A 95 4.95 -20.27 -18.59
CA GLY A 95 6.10 -20.75 -17.82
C GLY A 95 6.82 -19.65 -17.03
N GLY A 96 6.18 -18.50 -16.81
CA GLY A 96 6.61 -17.52 -15.81
C GLY A 96 6.20 -17.92 -14.39
N ASP A 97 6.37 -17.00 -13.45
CA ASP A 97 5.90 -17.17 -12.08
C ASP A 97 5.46 -15.83 -11.44
N SER A 98 4.94 -15.92 -10.22
CA SER A 98 4.49 -14.77 -9.43
C SER A 98 5.62 -13.78 -9.11
N PHE A 99 6.87 -14.24 -8.99
CA PHE A 99 8.01 -13.37 -8.75
C PHE A 99 8.29 -12.50 -9.98
N VAL A 100 8.33 -13.09 -11.17
CA VAL A 100 8.52 -12.37 -12.43
C VAL A 100 7.42 -11.35 -12.65
N LEU A 101 6.16 -11.75 -12.43
CA LEU A 101 5.00 -10.86 -12.49
C LEU A 101 5.19 -9.64 -11.60
N LEU A 102 5.54 -9.85 -10.33
CA LEU A 102 5.73 -8.77 -9.37
C LEU A 102 6.94 -7.90 -9.71
N LEU A 103 8.05 -8.48 -10.16
CA LEU A 103 9.25 -7.76 -10.53
C LEU A 103 9.01 -6.83 -11.73
N GLU A 104 8.44 -7.36 -12.81
CA GLU A 104 8.06 -6.60 -14.00
C GLU A 104 7.09 -5.47 -13.64
N SER A 105 6.07 -5.78 -12.84
CA SER A 105 5.11 -4.79 -12.34
C SER A 105 5.81 -3.64 -11.61
N CYS A 106 6.71 -3.95 -10.67
CA CYS A 106 7.44 -2.92 -9.91
C CYS A 106 8.28 -2.02 -10.84
N VAL A 107 8.97 -2.59 -11.83
CA VAL A 107 9.77 -1.83 -12.80
C VAL A 107 8.89 -0.88 -13.59
N TRP A 108 7.76 -1.36 -14.12
CA TRP A 108 6.84 -0.53 -14.89
C TRP A 108 6.14 0.54 -14.06
N PHE A 109 5.81 0.27 -12.80
CA PHE A 109 5.25 1.29 -11.91
C PHE A 109 6.21 2.47 -11.75
N VAL A 110 7.52 2.22 -11.57
CA VAL A 110 8.53 3.29 -11.51
C VAL A 110 8.53 4.12 -12.78
N VAL A 111 8.53 3.47 -13.94
CA VAL A 111 8.54 4.16 -15.24
C VAL A 111 7.30 5.03 -15.39
N ILE A 112 6.11 4.47 -15.16
CA ILE A 112 4.83 5.18 -15.29
C ILE A 112 4.77 6.36 -14.32
N PHE A 113 5.05 6.19 -13.03
CA PHE A 113 5.00 7.29 -12.07
C PHE A 113 6.07 8.36 -12.31
N THR A 114 7.25 7.98 -12.79
CA THR A 114 8.28 8.94 -13.21
C THR A 114 7.79 9.78 -14.39
N LEU A 115 7.22 9.14 -15.42
CA LEU A 115 6.66 9.83 -16.57
C LEU A 115 5.48 10.73 -16.18
N MET A 116 4.60 10.28 -15.29
CA MET A 116 3.50 11.11 -14.76
C MET A 116 4.03 12.33 -14.01
N THR A 117 5.05 12.15 -13.16
CA THR A 117 5.64 13.27 -12.40
C THR A 117 6.34 14.27 -13.33
N LEU A 118 7.06 13.79 -14.35
CA LEU A 118 7.64 14.64 -15.38
C LEU A 118 6.55 15.36 -16.19
N GLY A 119 5.50 14.65 -16.59
CA GLY A 119 4.35 15.21 -17.30
C GLY A 119 3.72 16.36 -16.52
N ILE A 120 3.45 16.17 -15.24
CA ILE A 120 2.90 17.22 -14.36
C ILE A 120 3.85 18.40 -14.25
N LYS A 121 5.14 18.14 -14.06
CA LYS A 121 6.16 19.19 -14.00
C LYS A 121 6.19 20.05 -15.26
N TYR A 122 6.06 19.45 -16.43
CA TYR A 122 6.13 20.18 -17.70
C TYR A 122 4.80 20.77 -18.16
N THR A 123 3.65 20.28 -17.69
CA THR A 123 2.33 20.68 -18.22
C THR A 123 1.44 21.42 -17.22
N ILE A 124 1.41 21.03 -15.94
CA ILE A 124 0.44 21.52 -14.95
C ILE A 124 1.11 22.41 -13.91
N ASP A 125 2.20 21.93 -13.31
CA ASP A 125 2.86 22.60 -12.20
C ASP A 125 4.40 22.54 -12.34
N PRO A 126 5.02 23.60 -12.88
CA PRO A 126 6.48 23.71 -13.00
C PRO A 126 7.23 23.65 -11.66
N SER A 127 6.54 23.87 -10.54
CA SER A 127 7.13 23.77 -9.21
C SER A 127 7.26 22.32 -8.73
N ALA A 128 6.60 21.37 -9.38
CA ALA A 128 6.74 19.95 -9.07
C ALA A 128 8.21 19.52 -9.24
N THR A 129 8.78 18.97 -8.16
CA THR A 129 10.16 18.49 -8.16
C THR A 129 10.21 16.97 -8.09
N LEU A 130 11.21 16.37 -8.73
CA LEU A 130 11.58 14.97 -8.51
C LEU A 130 12.46 14.79 -7.26
N ARG A 131 12.61 15.83 -6.44
CA ARG A 131 13.41 15.70 -5.21
C ARG A 131 12.59 14.92 -4.18
N PRO A 132 13.21 14.00 -3.44
CA PRO A 132 12.53 13.28 -2.37
C PRO A 132 11.93 14.28 -1.39
N THR A 133 10.61 14.19 -1.17
CA THR A 133 9.90 15.06 -0.22
C THR A 133 9.98 14.53 1.21
N ALA A 134 10.13 13.22 1.37
CA ALA A 134 10.30 12.55 2.66
C ALA A 134 11.74 12.07 2.86
N THR A 135 12.10 11.76 4.11
CA THR A 135 13.39 11.16 4.42
C THR A 135 13.55 9.81 3.72
N TYR A 136 14.73 9.51 3.19
CA TYR A 136 15.04 8.22 2.53
C TYR A 136 14.67 6.99 3.36
N LYS A 137 14.77 7.06 4.70
CA LYS A 137 14.34 5.99 5.61
C LYS A 137 12.84 5.68 5.48
N ILE A 138 12.00 6.71 5.33
CA ILE A 138 10.55 6.56 5.19
C ILE A 138 10.22 6.02 3.80
N LEU A 139 10.87 6.54 2.76
CA LEU A 139 10.68 6.08 1.38
C LEU A 139 11.10 4.61 1.20
N PHE A 140 12.23 4.21 1.80
CA PHE A 140 12.66 2.83 1.85
C PHE A 140 11.67 1.95 2.60
N LEU A 141 11.21 2.39 3.79
CA LEU A 141 10.21 1.65 4.56
C LEU A 141 8.90 1.48 3.79
N MET A 142 8.43 2.50 3.08
CA MET A 142 7.24 2.43 2.24
C MET A 142 7.43 1.40 1.12
N GLY A 143 8.52 1.49 0.35
CA GLY A 143 8.82 0.53 -0.71
C GLY A 143 8.91 -0.91 -0.18
N PHE A 144 9.56 -1.11 0.97
CA PHE A 144 9.65 -2.40 1.64
C PHE A 144 8.29 -2.95 2.07
N LEU A 145 7.43 -2.12 2.69
CA LEU A 145 6.09 -2.54 3.10
C LEU A 145 5.20 -2.87 1.89
N THR A 146 5.33 -2.12 0.78
CA THR A 146 4.61 -2.42 -0.46
C THR A 146 5.09 -3.74 -1.07
N THR A 147 6.41 -3.98 -1.11
CA THR A 147 6.96 -5.28 -1.54
C THR A 147 6.45 -6.42 -0.66
N LEU A 148 6.45 -6.26 0.67
CA LEU A 148 5.94 -7.28 1.59
C LEU A 148 4.45 -7.56 1.35
N ASN A 149 3.63 -6.52 1.15
CA ASN A 149 2.22 -6.69 0.80
C ASN A 149 2.07 -7.49 -0.50
N GLY A 150 2.77 -7.09 -1.57
CA GLY A 150 2.72 -7.78 -2.86
C GLY A 150 3.15 -9.24 -2.76
N VAL A 151 4.27 -9.52 -2.09
CA VAL A 151 4.77 -10.88 -1.88
C VAL A 151 3.78 -11.72 -1.08
N PHE A 152 3.29 -11.25 0.07
CA PHE A 152 2.34 -12.04 0.87
C PHE A 152 1.02 -12.27 0.15
N VAL A 153 0.45 -11.24 -0.47
CA VAL A 153 -0.87 -11.33 -1.11
C VAL A 153 -0.79 -12.20 -2.37
N VAL A 154 0.14 -11.92 -3.29
CA VAL A 154 0.20 -12.62 -4.59
C VAL A 154 0.68 -14.07 -4.44
N PHE A 155 1.65 -14.36 -3.56
CA PHE A 155 2.05 -15.74 -3.34
C PHE A 155 0.99 -16.55 -2.59
N ALA A 156 0.21 -15.93 -1.69
CA ALA A 156 -0.84 -16.62 -0.96
C ALA A 156 -2.18 -16.67 -1.73
N SER A 157 -2.36 -15.92 -2.82
CA SER A 157 -3.61 -15.83 -3.59
C SER A 157 -3.86 -17.00 -4.53
N ASP A 158 -2.90 -17.93 -4.70
CA ASP A 158 -3.15 -19.14 -5.47
C ASP A 158 -4.39 -19.85 -4.90
N PRO A 159 -5.40 -20.22 -5.72
CA PRO A 159 -6.60 -20.92 -5.26
C PRO A 159 -6.31 -22.20 -4.47
N ASN A 160 -5.15 -22.84 -4.71
CA ASN A 160 -4.69 -24.03 -3.97
C ASN A 160 -4.17 -23.73 -2.56
N ARG A 161 -3.87 -22.46 -2.26
CA ARG A 161 -3.33 -21.95 -0.98
C ARG A 161 -4.42 -21.23 -0.20
N THR A 162 -5.05 -20.23 -0.80
CA THR A 162 -6.15 -19.48 -0.20
C THR A 162 -7.36 -19.54 -1.13
N PRO A 163 -8.47 -20.18 -0.70
CA PRO A 163 -9.67 -20.24 -1.51
C PRO A 163 -10.17 -18.83 -1.90
N PRO A 164 -10.61 -18.61 -3.15
CA PRO A 164 -11.00 -17.28 -3.63
C PRO A 164 -12.03 -16.58 -2.73
N TYR A 165 -12.99 -17.33 -2.18
CA TYR A 165 -13.99 -16.78 -1.26
C TYR A 165 -13.37 -16.18 0.00
N LEU A 166 -12.34 -16.84 0.53
CA LEU A 166 -11.70 -16.42 1.75
C LEU A 166 -10.84 -15.18 1.51
N GLN A 167 -10.29 -15.00 0.30
CA GLN A 167 -9.50 -13.83 -0.07
C GLN A 167 -10.30 -12.53 0.10
N GLY A 168 -11.57 -12.52 -0.32
CA GLY A 168 -12.47 -11.37 -0.14
C GLY A 168 -12.67 -11.01 1.34
N ILE A 169 -12.88 -12.01 2.21
CA ILE A 169 -13.04 -11.81 3.67
C ILE A 169 -11.74 -11.34 4.29
N LEU A 170 -10.61 -11.96 3.94
CA LEU A 170 -9.33 -11.64 4.56
C LEU A 170 -8.85 -10.25 4.16
N MET A 171 -9.19 -9.77 2.96
CA MET A 171 -8.92 -8.39 2.55
C MET A 171 -9.58 -7.36 3.48
N THR A 172 -10.70 -7.72 4.13
CA THR A 172 -11.38 -6.83 5.08
C THR A 172 -10.55 -6.53 6.33
N THR A 173 -9.55 -7.38 6.65
CA THR A 173 -8.61 -7.14 7.75
C THR A 173 -7.78 -5.86 7.56
N SER A 174 -7.70 -5.34 6.34
CA SER A 174 -7.09 -4.04 6.05
C SER A 174 -7.73 -2.89 6.84
N ILE A 175 -9.05 -2.91 7.10
CA ILE A 175 -9.75 -1.88 7.88
C ILE A 175 -9.28 -1.87 9.34
N PRO A 176 -9.43 -2.95 10.13
CA PRO A 176 -8.97 -2.96 11.51
C PRO A 176 -7.46 -2.74 11.64
N PHE A 177 -6.64 -3.30 10.74
CA PHE A 177 -5.20 -2.99 10.74
C PHE A 177 -4.92 -1.51 10.53
N THR A 178 -5.61 -0.85 9.59
CA THR A 178 -5.45 0.59 9.36
C THR A 178 -5.90 1.41 10.56
N VAL A 179 -7.02 1.06 11.20
CA VAL A 179 -7.51 1.75 12.42
C VAL A 179 -6.52 1.63 13.56
N VAL A 180 -6.03 0.41 13.83
CA VAL A 180 -5.04 0.15 14.89
C VAL A 180 -3.72 0.86 14.59
N CYS A 181 -3.21 0.75 13.37
CA CYS A 181 -1.97 1.43 12.97
C CYS A 181 -2.11 2.95 13.05
N ARG A 182 -3.26 3.51 12.68
CA ARG A 182 -3.54 4.95 12.79
C ARG A 182 -3.53 5.40 14.26
N PHE A 183 -4.14 4.62 15.13
CA PHE A 183 -4.12 4.89 16.57
C PHE A 183 -2.70 4.84 17.14
N ILE A 184 -1.88 3.84 16.76
CA ILE A 184 -0.52 3.68 17.29
C ILE A 184 0.46 4.73 16.73
N ILE A 185 0.48 4.91 15.41
CA ILE A 185 1.49 5.72 14.69
C ILE A 185 1.14 7.20 14.70
N LEU A 186 -0.13 7.55 14.43
CA LEU A 186 -0.59 8.95 14.38
C LEU A 186 -1.15 9.42 15.72
N ARG A 187 -1.42 8.53 16.68
CA ARG A 187 -2.07 8.85 17.96
C ARG A 187 -3.42 9.56 17.78
N LYS A 188 -4.11 9.26 16.68
CA LYS A 188 -5.43 9.81 16.34
C LYS A 188 -6.47 8.71 16.43
N GLY A 189 -7.47 8.92 17.29
CA GLY A 189 -8.65 8.04 17.39
C GLY A 189 -9.65 8.30 16.26
N ILE A 190 -10.53 7.33 16.06
CA ILE A 190 -11.69 7.44 15.16
C ILE A 190 -12.93 7.83 15.99
N SER A 191 -13.83 8.65 15.43
CA SER A 191 -15.10 8.92 16.10
C SER A 191 -16.01 7.70 16.09
N LEU A 192 -16.90 7.61 17.07
CA LEU A 192 -17.82 6.47 17.18
C LEU A 192 -18.72 6.33 15.94
N SER A 193 -19.24 7.44 15.41
CA SER A 193 -20.07 7.44 14.19
C SER A 193 -19.33 6.85 12.99
N ARG A 194 -18.05 7.23 12.82
CA ARG A 194 -17.19 6.72 11.75
C ARG A 194 -16.83 5.24 11.96
N LEU A 195 -16.63 4.82 13.20
CA LEU A 195 -16.42 3.41 13.54
C LEU A 195 -17.66 2.57 13.20
N ILE A 196 -18.86 3.07 13.51
CA ILE A 196 -20.12 2.39 13.15
C ILE A 196 -20.24 2.24 11.63
N CYS A 197 -19.92 3.27 10.85
CA CYS A 197 -19.90 3.16 9.38
C CYS A 197 -18.88 2.13 8.88
N ALA A 198 -17.67 2.10 9.46
CA ALA A 198 -16.67 1.09 9.11
C ALA A 198 -17.15 -0.33 9.46
N CYS A 199 -17.79 -0.53 10.61
CA CYS A 199 -18.42 -1.79 10.98
C CYS A 199 -19.56 -2.19 10.03
N ALA A 200 -20.37 -1.24 9.58
CA ALA A 200 -21.43 -1.49 8.59
C ALA A 200 -20.85 -1.92 7.24
N VAL A 201 -19.72 -1.33 6.80
CA VAL A 201 -19.01 -1.75 5.58
C VAL A 201 -18.44 -3.16 5.74
N MET A 202 -17.83 -3.47 6.88
CA MET A 202 -17.36 -4.84 7.17
C MET A 202 -18.53 -5.85 7.18
N ALA A 203 -19.66 -5.50 7.80
CA ALA A 203 -20.85 -6.34 7.81
C ALA A 203 -21.41 -6.57 6.39
N GLY A 204 -21.45 -5.52 5.56
CA GLY A 204 -21.84 -5.63 4.16
C GLY A 204 -20.93 -6.57 3.37
N LEU A 205 -19.61 -6.51 3.60
CA LEU A 205 -18.67 -7.46 3.02
C LEU A 205 -18.94 -8.90 3.45
N PHE A 206 -19.21 -9.13 4.73
CA PHE A 206 -19.58 -10.47 5.20
C PHE A 206 -20.82 -11.00 4.47
N ILE A 207 -21.84 -10.16 4.28
CA ILE A 207 -23.03 -10.52 3.49
C ILE A 207 -22.63 -10.90 2.05
N THR A 208 -21.73 -10.16 1.41
CA THR A 208 -21.32 -10.47 0.02
C THR A 208 -20.63 -11.83 -0.12
N VAL A 209 -19.92 -12.29 0.92
CA VAL A 209 -19.13 -13.54 0.86
C VAL A 209 -19.89 -14.75 1.42
N GLU A 210 -20.98 -14.54 2.15
CA GLU A 210 -21.75 -15.60 2.80
C GLU A 210 -22.09 -16.83 1.92
N PRO A 211 -22.58 -16.67 0.66
CA PRO A 211 -22.87 -17.81 -0.21
C PRO A 211 -21.71 -18.77 -0.42
N GLN A 212 -20.49 -18.22 -0.44
CA GLN A 212 -19.28 -18.95 -0.71
C GLN A 212 -18.77 -19.69 0.54
N ILE A 213 -19.11 -19.21 1.74
CA ILE A 213 -18.78 -19.88 3.01
C ILE A 213 -19.62 -21.15 3.19
N TRP A 214 -20.90 -21.09 2.82
CA TRP A 214 -21.85 -22.18 3.02
C TRP A 214 -21.92 -23.16 1.84
N GLY A 215 -21.06 -23.01 0.83
CA GLY A 215 -20.93 -23.96 -0.27
C GLY A 215 -22.15 -24.02 -1.21
N LEU A 216 -22.89 -22.92 -1.35
CA LEU A 216 -24.01 -22.82 -2.30
C LEU A 216 -23.52 -22.81 -3.77
N ASP A 217 -22.25 -22.44 -3.99
CA ASP A 217 -21.53 -22.74 -5.22
C ASP A 217 -20.98 -24.16 -5.13
N GLY A 218 -21.67 -25.12 -5.75
CA GLY A 218 -21.48 -26.59 -5.68
C GLY A 218 -20.11 -27.19 -6.05
N SER A 219 -19.01 -26.45 -5.83
CA SER A 219 -17.62 -26.90 -5.78
C SER A 219 -17.37 -27.82 -4.58
N SER A 220 -17.97 -29.01 -4.65
CA SER A 220 -17.65 -30.15 -3.80
C SER A 220 -16.29 -30.72 -4.21
N ASP A 221 -15.22 -30.02 -3.87
CA ASP A 221 -13.88 -30.47 -4.24
C ASP A 221 -13.37 -31.53 -3.25
N ASN A 222 -13.43 -32.78 -3.72
CA ASN A 222 -12.72 -33.92 -3.18
C ASN A 222 -11.21 -33.69 -3.32
N THR A 223 -10.57 -32.97 -2.39
CA THR A 223 -9.10 -32.89 -2.36
C THR A 223 -8.53 -33.47 -1.07
N GLU A 224 -7.91 -34.64 -1.30
CA GLU A 224 -6.95 -35.37 -0.50
C GLU A 224 -6.17 -34.54 0.54
N THR A 225 -6.08 -35.11 1.76
CA THR A 225 -4.95 -35.13 2.70
C THR A 225 -4.00 -33.92 2.83
N LYS A 226 -4.40 -32.68 2.53
CA LYS A 226 -3.62 -31.50 2.93
C LYS A 226 -3.74 -31.31 4.45
N SER A 227 -2.61 -31.22 5.14
CA SER A 227 -2.54 -30.99 6.59
C SER A 227 -3.43 -29.81 7.00
N ILE A 228 -4.17 -29.94 8.10
CA ILE A 228 -5.02 -28.89 8.68
C ILE A 228 -4.25 -27.58 8.84
N ALA A 229 -2.95 -27.66 9.19
CA ALA A 229 -2.08 -26.50 9.33
C ALA A 229 -1.95 -25.71 8.02
N TYR A 230 -1.87 -26.39 6.86
CA TYR A 230 -1.77 -25.75 5.55
C TYR A 230 -3.04 -24.95 5.21
N ARG A 231 -4.22 -25.48 5.56
CA ARG A 231 -5.52 -24.82 5.32
C ARG A 231 -5.72 -23.54 6.14
N ILE A 232 -4.96 -23.36 7.22
CA ILE A 232 -5.06 -22.19 8.11
C ILE A 232 -3.92 -21.22 7.86
N LEU A 233 -2.70 -21.72 7.67
CA LEU A 233 -1.49 -20.90 7.57
C LEU A 233 -1.52 -19.97 6.36
N TRP A 234 -2.00 -20.43 5.21
CA TRP A 234 -2.07 -19.62 3.98
C TRP A 234 -3.08 -18.48 4.05
N PRO A 235 -4.33 -18.72 4.47
CA PRO A 235 -5.27 -17.64 4.80
C PRO A 235 -4.72 -16.61 5.79
N LEU A 236 -4.03 -17.07 6.85
CA LEU A 236 -3.40 -16.15 7.80
C LEU A 236 -2.26 -15.35 7.16
N CYS A 237 -1.42 -15.98 6.35
CA CYS A 237 -0.36 -15.33 5.58
C CYS A 237 -0.93 -14.25 4.65
N PHE A 238 -2.01 -14.58 3.92
CA PHE A 238 -2.74 -13.66 3.06
C PHE A 238 -3.30 -12.46 3.84
N ALA A 239 -3.99 -12.71 4.97
CA ALA A 239 -4.47 -11.64 5.85
C ALA A 239 -3.33 -10.77 6.39
N MET A 240 -2.24 -11.38 6.84
CA MET A 240 -1.05 -10.67 7.34
C MET A 240 -0.41 -9.79 6.25
N GLY A 241 -0.59 -10.12 4.96
CA GLY A 241 -0.21 -9.26 3.85
C GLY A 241 -0.88 -7.88 3.86
N PHE A 242 -2.06 -7.73 4.48
CA PHE A 242 -2.75 -6.43 4.60
C PHE A 242 -2.27 -5.58 5.78
N LEU A 243 -1.49 -6.14 6.71
CA LEU A 243 -0.89 -5.35 7.79
C LEU A 243 0.14 -4.33 7.26
N PRO A 244 1.13 -4.72 6.41
CA PRO A 244 2.00 -3.76 5.73
C PRO A 244 1.23 -2.70 4.94
N TYR A 245 0.13 -3.08 4.28
CA TYR A 245 -0.73 -2.15 3.55
C TYR A 245 -1.39 -1.10 4.48
N GLY A 246 -1.91 -1.53 5.64
CA GLY A 246 -2.45 -0.62 6.65
C GLY A 246 -1.40 0.35 7.20
N ILE A 247 -0.18 -0.14 7.49
CA ILE A 247 0.95 0.70 7.93
C ILE A 247 1.31 1.72 6.84
N MET A 248 1.40 1.28 5.58
CA MET A 248 1.70 2.12 4.42
C MET A 248 0.69 3.26 4.28
N ASN A 249 -0.62 2.97 4.37
CA ASN A 249 -1.66 3.99 4.29
C ASN A 249 -1.54 5.04 5.41
N VAL A 250 -1.18 4.62 6.62
CA VAL A 250 -1.01 5.53 7.77
C VAL A 250 0.25 6.38 7.66
N ILE A 251 1.36 5.81 7.18
CA ILE A 251 2.58 6.59 6.87
C ILE A 251 2.29 7.58 5.75
N CYS A 252 1.55 7.17 4.73
CA CYS A 252 1.10 8.03 3.64
C CYS A 252 0.27 9.22 4.17
N GLU A 253 -0.70 8.98 5.06
CA GLU A 253 -1.46 10.05 5.74
C GLU A 253 -0.51 10.99 6.51
N LYS A 254 0.48 10.44 7.22
CA LYS A 254 1.45 11.21 8.01
C LYS A 254 2.29 12.15 7.14
N GLU A 255 2.77 11.68 5.99
CA GLU A 255 3.71 12.43 5.16
C GLU A 255 2.98 13.37 4.19
N LEU A 256 1.87 12.94 3.57
CA LEU A 256 1.15 13.76 2.60
C LEU A 256 0.38 14.92 3.24
N LYS A 257 -0.03 14.81 4.51
CA LYS A 257 -0.72 15.89 5.23
C LYS A 257 0.21 16.96 5.85
N LYS A 258 1.53 16.86 5.68
CA LYS A 258 2.49 17.87 6.18
C LYS A 258 2.52 19.17 5.35
N GLY A 259 1.68 19.31 4.31
CA GLY A 259 1.55 20.54 3.52
C GLY A 259 2.67 20.79 2.50
N GLU A 260 3.84 20.14 2.64
CA GLU A 260 5.01 20.33 1.76
C GLU A 260 5.25 19.18 0.77
N SER A 261 4.53 18.05 0.89
CA SER A 261 4.81 16.87 0.08
C SER A 261 4.02 16.86 -1.23
N HIS A 262 4.72 17.08 -2.35
CA HIS A 262 4.22 16.77 -3.68
C HIS A 262 4.01 15.24 -3.81
N SER A 263 2.75 14.80 -3.76
CA SER A 263 2.35 13.38 -3.75
C SER A 263 2.97 12.56 -4.88
N PHE A 264 3.15 13.16 -6.05
CA PHE A 264 3.76 12.51 -7.21
C PHE A 264 5.24 12.15 -7.00
N SER A 265 6.02 13.05 -6.39
CA SER A 265 7.42 12.78 -6.05
C SER A 265 7.50 11.68 -4.98
N PHE A 266 6.66 11.78 -3.96
CA PHE A 266 6.60 10.78 -2.88
C PHE A 266 6.28 9.38 -3.39
N ILE A 267 5.28 9.25 -4.26
CA ILE A 267 4.91 7.98 -4.89
C ILE A 267 6.05 7.47 -5.76
N THR A 268 6.63 8.32 -6.63
CA THR A 268 7.72 7.91 -7.54
C THR A 268 8.91 7.33 -6.77
N TRP A 269 9.37 8.02 -5.71
CA TRP A 269 10.46 7.53 -4.89
C TRP A 269 10.12 6.25 -4.12
N THR A 270 8.88 6.12 -3.65
CA THR A 270 8.41 4.88 -3.01
C THR A 270 8.50 3.70 -3.98
N GLN A 271 8.11 3.89 -5.24
CA GLN A 271 8.19 2.86 -6.27
C GLN A 271 9.65 2.51 -6.62
N ILE A 272 10.56 3.50 -6.65
CA ILE A 272 12.00 3.24 -6.86
C ILE A 272 12.52 2.32 -5.77
N PHE A 273 12.22 2.61 -4.51
CA PHE A 273 12.62 1.75 -3.40
C PHE A 273 11.91 0.39 -3.42
N GLN A 274 10.66 0.33 -3.89
CA GLN A 274 9.92 -0.92 -4.08
C GLN A 274 10.63 -1.87 -5.06
N VAL A 275 11.19 -1.35 -6.17
CA VAL A 275 12.01 -2.18 -7.09
C VAL A 275 13.25 -2.71 -6.38
N VAL A 276 13.96 -1.84 -5.64
CA VAL A 276 15.16 -2.25 -4.88
C VAL A 276 14.82 -3.35 -3.88
N THR A 277 13.74 -3.19 -3.11
CA THR A 277 13.30 -4.19 -2.12
C THR A 277 12.77 -5.46 -2.77
N MET A 278 12.10 -5.36 -3.93
CA MET A 278 11.64 -6.52 -4.70
C MET A 278 12.81 -7.35 -5.22
N VAL A 279 13.84 -6.71 -5.78
CA VAL A 279 15.06 -7.39 -6.22
C VAL A 279 15.77 -8.06 -5.04
N MET A 280 15.83 -7.40 -3.87
CA MET A 280 16.38 -8.01 -2.65
C MET A 280 15.57 -9.22 -2.15
N MET A 281 14.30 -9.35 -2.56
CA MET A 281 13.41 -10.46 -2.21
C MET A 281 13.42 -11.61 -3.21
N PHE A 282 14.37 -11.66 -4.15
CA PHE A 282 14.49 -12.77 -5.12
C PHE A 282 14.55 -14.15 -4.46
N TRP A 283 15.14 -14.22 -3.26
CA TRP A 283 15.27 -15.47 -2.53
C TRP A 283 13.94 -16.03 -2.02
N ALA A 284 12.87 -15.20 -1.96
CA ALA A 284 11.55 -15.64 -1.54
C ALA A 284 11.00 -16.74 -2.45
N ASP A 285 11.40 -16.75 -3.73
CA ASP A 285 10.96 -17.75 -4.69
C ASP A 285 11.63 -19.14 -4.54
N PHE A 286 12.70 -19.23 -3.73
CA PHE A 286 13.34 -20.51 -3.38
C PHE A 286 12.82 -21.13 -2.09
N ILE A 287 11.95 -20.44 -1.35
CA ILE A 287 11.42 -20.95 -0.08
C ILE A 287 10.52 -22.15 -0.40
N PRO A 288 10.80 -23.37 0.09
CA PRO A 288 9.97 -24.53 -0.20
C PRO A 288 8.52 -24.29 0.24
N GLN A 289 7.57 -24.75 -0.58
CA GLN A 289 6.12 -24.54 -0.38
C GLN A 289 5.62 -23.10 -0.57
N PHE A 290 6.49 -22.10 -0.45
CA PHE A 290 6.15 -20.70 -0.65
C PHE A 290 6.46 -20.22 -2.06
N GLY A 291 7.71 -20.37 -2.50
CA GLY A 291 8.16 -20.05 -3.84
C GLY A 291 7.81 -21.09 -4.89
N MET A 292 7.98 -20.73 -6.16
CA MET A 292 7.68 -21.55 -7.34
C MET A 292 8.93 -22.18 -7.95
N ALA A 293 10.13 -21.64 -7.69
CA ALA A 293 11.39 -22.19 -8.17
C ALA A 293 11.99 -23.25 -7.24
N SER A 294 12.26 -24.43 -7.79
CA SER A 294 12.95 -25.53 -7.10
C SER A 294 14.48 -25.46 -7.16
N SER A 295 15.03 -24.66 -8.08
CA SER A 295 16.47 -24.50 -8.29
C SER A 295 16.79 -23.14 -8.93
N PRO A 296 18.03 -22.62 -8.80
CA PRO A 296 18.44 -21.38 -9.46
C PRO A 296 18.28 -21.41 -10.98
N GLN A 297 18.48 -22.57 -11.62
CA GLN A 297 18.30 -22.73 -13.06
C GLN A 297 16.83 -22.58 -13.47
N ASN A 298 15.92 -23.24 -12.73
CA ASN A 298 14.47 -23.13 -12.93
C ASN A 298 14.00 -21.67 -12.74
N PHE A 299 14.51 -20.98 -11.71
CA PHE A 299 14.23 -19.55 -11.51
C PHE A 299 14.65 -18.70 -12.71
N ILE A 300 15.89 -18.87 -13.21
CA ILE A 300 16.38 -18.09 -14.37
C ILE A 300 15.56 -18.40 -15.62
N GLU A 301 15.16 -19.66 -15.83
CA GLU A 301 14.32 -20.06 -16.96
C GLU A 301 12.94 -19.40 -16.89
N ARG A 302 12.27 -19.45 -15.74
CA ARG A 302 10.99 -18.78 -15.52
C ARG A 302 11.08 -17.27 -15.69
N LEU A 303 12.14 -16.67 -15.15
CA LEU A 303 12.44 -15.25 -15.33
C LEU A 303 12.62 -14.89 -16.80
N LYS A 304 13.41 -15.68 -17.53
CA LYS A 304 13.63 -15.45 -18.97
C LYS A 304 12.35 -15.60 -19.77
N ASN A 305 11.55 -16.63 -19.50
CA ASN A 305 10.31 -16.91 -20.23
C ASN A 305 9.25 -15.83 -19.96
N GLY A 306 9.06 -15.44 -18.70
CA GLY A 306 8.11 -14.40 -18.32
C GLY A 306 8.48 -13.02 -18.90
N ILE A 307 9.76 -12.65 -18.86
CA ILE A 307 10.25 -11.41 -19.50
C ILE A 307 10.08 -11.51 -21.02
N HIS A 308 10.53 -12.59 -21.65
CA HIS A 308 10.40 -12.78 -23.10
C HIS A 308 8.95 -12.60 -23.56
N CYS A 309 7.99 -13.25 -22.89
CA CYS A 309 6.58 -13.15 -23.25
C CYS A 309 5.92 -11.82 -22.89
N SER A 310 6.45 -11.07 -21.93
CA SER A 310 5.97 -9.72 -21.61
C SER A 310 6.33 -8.70 -22.70
N TYR A 311 7.33 -8.99 -23.53
CA TYR A 311 7.80 -8.14 -24.63
C TYR A 311 7.62 -8.74 -26.02
N SER A 312 7.12 -9.97 -26.12
CA SER A 312 6.90 -10.67 -27.38
C SER A 312 5.42 -10.66 -27.78
N SER A 313 5.16 -10.58 -29.09
CA SER A 313 3.83 -10.73 -29.68
C SER A 313 3.61 -12.13 -30.27
N GLU A 314 4.45 -13.11 -29.91
CA GLU A 314 4.30 -14.49 -30.36
C GLU A 314 3.00 -15.10 -29.83
N ALA A 315 2.34 -15.92 -30.67
CA ALA A 315 1.11 -16.61 -30.29
C ALA A 315 1.29 -17.51 -29.06
N ALA A 316 2.50 -18.05 -28.85
CA ALA A 316 2.85 -18.84 -27.67
C ALA A 316 2.79 -18.06 -26.34
N CYS A 317 2.80 -16.72 -26.41
CA CYS A 317 2.76 -15.85 -25.23
C CYS A 317 1.34 -15.40 -24.86
N GLY A 318 0.30 -15.86 -25.57
CA GLY A 318 -1.10 -15.69 -25.16
C GLY A 318 -1.57 -14.24 -24.99
N GLY A 319 -0.91 -13.26 -25.63
CA GLY A 319 -1.27 -11.85 -25.45
C GLY A 319 -0.83 -11.23 -24.11
N LEU A 320 0.06 -11.89 -23.35
CA LEU A 320 0.54 -11.47 -22.02
C LEU A 320 0.93 -9.98 -21.96
N ALA A 321 1.60 -9.46 -23.00
CA ALA A 321 2.02 -8.07 -23.06
C ALA A 321 0.84 -7.09 -22.91
N TRP A 322 -0.29 -7.34 -23.57
CA TRP A 322 -1.46 -6.46 -23.48
C TRP A 322 -2.11 -6.52 -22.10
N GLU A 323 -2.25 -7.72 -21.54
CA GLU A 323 -2.80 -7.92 -20.19
C GLU A 323 -1.95 -7.25 -19.12
N ALA A 324 -0.62 -7.36 -19.26
CA ALA A 324 0.36 -6.70 -18.40
C ALA A 324 0.18 -5.16 -18.43
N TRP A 325 0.13 -4.56 -19.63
CA TRP A 325 -0.06 -3.11 -19.78
C TRP A 325 -1.37 -2.62 -19.20
N LEU A 326 -2.45 -3.35 -19.41
CA LEU A 326 -3.76 -3.04 -18.85
C LEU A 326 -3.70 -3.07 -17.31
N PHE A 327 -3.11 -4.11 -16.74
CA PHE A 327 -2.87 -4.19 -15.30
C PHE A 327 -2.00 -3.04 -14.79
N TYR A 328 -0.90 -2.70 -15.47
CA TYR A 328 0.02 -1.64 -15.02
C TYR A 328 -0.64 -0.28 -14.96
N ILE A 329 -1.43 0.07 -15.98
CA ILE A 329 -2.16 1.35 -16.03
C ILE A 329 -3.22 1.38 -14.94
N CYS A 330 -4.02 0.32 -14.80
CA CYS A 330 -5.07 0.24 -13.78
C CYS A 330 -4.48 0.30 -12.36
N TYR A 331 -3.38 -0.40 -12.10
CA TYR A 331 -2.69 -0.38 -10.81
C TYR A 331 -2.12 1.01 -10.50
N CYS A 332 -1.42 1.64 -11.45
CA CYS A 332 -0.82 2.96 -11.23
C CYS A 332 -1.89 4.02 -10.96
N LEU A 333 -2.99 4.02 -11.73
CA LEU A 333 -4.09 4.95 -11.53
C LEU A 333 -4.85 4.65 -10.23
N GLY A 334 -5.11 3.37 -9.94
CA GLY A 334 -5.74 2.94 -8.69
C GLY A 334 -4.98 3.39 -7.46
N ASN A 335 -3.65 3.21 -7.46
CA ASN A 335 -2.77 3.72 -6.41
C ASN A 335 -2.72 5.23 -6.39
N LEU A 336 -2.56 5.91 -7.53
CA LEU A 336 -2.57 7.37 -7.55
C LEU A 336 -3.82 7.92 -6.85
N PHE A 337 -5.01 7.47 -7.26
CA PHE A 337 -6.25 7.95 -6.66
C PHE A 337 -6.39 7.55 -5.19
N ASN A 338 -5.80 6.42 -4.76
CA ASN A 338 -5.75 6.06 -3.34
C ASN A 338 -4.91 7.06 -2.53
N PHE A 339 -3.72 7.41 -3.01
CA PHE A 339 -2.85 8.38 -2.35
C PHE A 339 -3.47 9.79 -2.36
N LEU A 340 -4.08 10.21 -3.47
CA LEU A 340 -4.80 11.49 -3.55
C LEU A 340 -6.02 11.51 -2.62
N LEU A 341 -6.73 10.39 -2.47
CA LEU A 341 -7.82 10.24 -1.53
C LEU A 341 -7.32 10.39 -0.08
N ILE A 342 -6.21 9.73 0.29
CA ILE A 342 -5.59 9.87 1.62
C ILE A 342 -5.15 11.32 1.88
N GLN A 343 -4.58 11.98 0.88
CA GLN A 343 -4.11 13.36 0.99
C GLN A 343 -5.25 14.36 1.17
N TYR A 344 -6.27 14.28 0.32
CA TYR A 344 -7.30 15.32 0.21
C TYR A 344 -8.59 15.03 0.98
N ALA A 345 -8.79 13.80 1.45
CA ALA A 345 -9.92 13.41 2.30
C ALA A 345 -9.49 13.16 3.76
N GLU A 346 -10.34 12.49 4.54
CA GLU A 346 -10.19 12.32 6.01
C GLU A 346 -8.89 11.61 6.40
N GLY A 347 -8.38 10.68 5.57
CA GLY A 347 -7.10 10.01 5.77
C GLY A 347 -7.13 8.52 5.42
N ALA A 348 -6.25 7.75 6.06
CA ALA A 348 -5.98 6.35 5.76
C ALA A 348 -7.20 5.44 5.97
N VAL A 349 -7.96 5.66 7.04
CA VAL A 349 -9.12 4.80 7.38
C VAL A 349 -10.23 4.95 6.35
N TYR A 350 -10.51 6.18 5.91
CA TYR A 350 -11.51 6.40 4.87
C TYR A 350 -11.13 5.72 3.55
N ALA A 351 -9.85 5.80 3.17
CA ALA A 351 -9.35 5.08 2.00
C ALA A 351 -9.52 3.56 2.12
N ALA A 352 -9.21 2.97 3.28
CA ALA A 352 -9.45 1.54 3.53
C ALA A 352 -10.94 1.15 3.43
N VAL A 353 -11.83 2.01 3.95
CA VAL A 353 -13.30 1.81 3.87
C VAL A 353 -13.81 1.90 2.43
N VAL A 354 -13.25 2.79 1.60
CA VAL A 354 -13.58 2.88 0.17
C VAL A 354 -13.05 1.66 -0.59
N GLN A 355 -11.82 1.23 -0.30
CA GLN A 355 -11.19 0.06 -0.93
C GLN A 355 -11.94 -1.24 -0.64
N ALA A 356 -12.60 -1.35 0.52
CA ALA A 356 -13.45 -2.50 0.82
C ALA A 356 -14.57 -2.73 -0.22
N VAL A 357 -15.10 -1.68 -0.85
CA VAL A 357 -16.16 -1.81 -1.87
C VAL A 357 -15.65 -2.42 -3.18
N VAL A 358 -14.34 -2.35 -3.43
CA VAL A 358 -13.74 -2.80 -4.69
C VAL A 358 -13.98 -4.29 -4.96
N SER A 359 -13.78 -5.14 -3.95
CA SER A 359 -13.93 -6.60 -4.13
C SER A 359 -15.35 -7.02 -4.51
N PRO A 360 -16.41 -6.59 -3.80
CA PRO A 360 -17.78 -6.88 -4.23
C PRO A 360 -18.14 -6.36 -5.63
N ILE A 361 -17.63 -5.19 -6.03
CA ILE A 361 -17.87 -4.67 -7.39
C ILE A 361 -17.12 -5.53 -8.42
N ALA A 362 -15.89 -5.97 -8.13
CA ALA A 362 -15.15 -6.88 -8.99
C ALA A 362 -15.85 -8.25 -9.09
N ALA A 363 -16.40 -8.77 -7.99
CA ALA A 363 -17.21 -9.99 -8.01
C ALA A 363 -18.46 -9.82 -8.86
N LEU A 364 -19.17 -8.70 -8.73
CA LEU A 364 -20.32 -8.36 -9.57
C LEU A 364 -19.92 -8.25 -11.05
N PHE A 365 -18.73 -7.70 -11.35
CA PHE A 365 -18.21 -7.67 -12.72
C PHE A 365 -18.08 -9.09 -13.29
N TRP A 366 -17.51 -10.04 -12.53
CA TRP A 366 -17.40 -11.43 -12.97
C TRP A 366 -18.75 -12.17 -13.08
N SER A 367 -19.79 -11.75 -12.35
CA SER A 367 -21.16 -12.25 -12.56
C SER A 367 -21.80 -11.73 -13.86
N LEU A 368 -21.33 -10.60 -14.38
CA LEU A 368 -21.91 -9.93 -15.56
C LEU A 368 -21.12 -10.23 -16.84
N PHE A 369 -19.81 -10.43 -16.71
CA PHE A 369 -18.88 -10.60 -17.81
C PHE A 369 -18.11 -11.91 -17.70
N VAL A 370 -17.92 -12.56 -18.84
CA VAL A 370 -17.01 -13.69 -18.99
C VAL A 370 -15.83 -13.25 -19.86
N PHE A 371 -14.62 -13.60 -19.45
CA PHE A 371 -13.42 -13.36 -20.24
C PHE A 371 -13.21 -14.53 -21.20
N ASP A 372 -13.05 -14.23 -22.49
CA ASP A 372 -12.68 -15.20 -23.51
C ASP A 372 -11.19 -15.08 -23.81
N GLU A 373 -10.45 -16.13 -23.45
CA GLU A 373 -9.00 -16.21 -23.61
C GLU A 373 -8.57 -16.21 -25.08
N GLU A 374 -9.41 -16.72 -26.01
CA GLU A 374 -9.02 -16.79 -27.42
C GLU A 374 -9.05 -15.42 -28.11
N ASN A 375 -10.06 -14.61 -27.80
CA ASN A 375 -10.24 -13.28 -28.40
C ASN A 375 -9.71 -12.13 -27.53
N LEU A 376 -9.28 -12.41 -26.29
CA LEU A 376 -8.85 -11.42 -25.30
C LEU A 376 -9.92 -10.34 -25.04
N LEU A 377 -11.20 -10.73 -25.08
CA LEU A 377 -12.35 -9.83 -24.96
C LEU A 377 -13.31 -10.27 -23.85
N PHE A 378 -13.90 -9.27 -23.21
CA PHE A 378 -14.99 -9.50 -22.26
C PHE A 378 -16.32 -9.57 -23.00
N PHE A 379 -17.05 -10.66 -22.77
CA PHE A 379 -18.40 -10.85 -23.28
C PHE A 379 -19.42 -10.63 -22.18
N TRP A 380 -20.43 -9.82 -22.48
CA TRP A 380 -21.58 -9.64 -21.60
C TRP A 380 -22.42 -10.93 -21.61
N LYS A 381 -22.38 -11.67 -20.50
CA LYS A 381 -23.14 -12.91 -20.32
C LYS A 381 -23.57 -13.00 -18.85
N PRO A 382 -24.59 -12.23 -18.45
CA PRO A 382 -24.95 -12.09 -17.05
C PRO A 382 -25.51 -13.41 -16.51
N THR A 383 -24.87 -13.92 -15.47
CA THR A 383 -25.33 -15.09 -14.72
C THR A 383 -25.79 -14.64 -13.35
N PHE A 384 -27.11 -14.52 -13.19
CA PHE A 384 -27.71 -14.20 -11.90
C PHE A 384 -27.86 -15.47 -11.07
N ASN A 385 -26.91 -15.67 -10.16
CA ASN A 385 -26.93 -16.72 -9.15
C ASN A 385 -27.21 -16.12 -7.75
N GLU A 386 -27.32 -16.99 -6.75
CA GLU A 386 -27.47 -16.57 -5.36
C GLU A 386 -26.33 -15.64 -4.95
N THR A 387 -25.08 -15.92 -5.36
CA THR A 387 -23.93 -15.09 -5.00
C THR A 387 -24.03 -13.65 -5.51
N THR A 388 -24.64 -13.45 -6.68
CA THR A 388 -24.94 -12.12 -7.21
C THR A 388 -25.96 -11.37 -6.34
N ALA A 389 -27.00 -12.05 -5.84
CA ALA A 389 -28.00 -11.43 -4.97
C ALA A 389 -27.40 -10.97 -3.63
N TYR A 390 -26.55 -11.79 -3.00
CA TYR A 390 -25.83 -11.44 -1.78
C TYR A 390 -24.80 -10.32 -2.02
N THR A 391 -24.11 -10.34 -3.16
CA THR A 391 -23.20 -9.25 -3.57
C THR A 391 -23.93 -7.92 -3.69
N ILE A 392 -25.10 -7.90 -4.35
CA ILE A 392 -25.96 -6.71 -4.46
C ILE A 392 -26.46 -6.28 -3.07
N GLY A 393 -26.92 -7.23 -2.25
CA GLY A 393 -27.39 -6.95 -0.89
C GLY A 393 -26.32 -6.30 -0.01
N GLY A 394 -25.09 -6.84 -0.03
CA GLY A 394 -23.97 -6.25 0.69
C GLY A 394 -23.56 -4.88 0.15
N LEU A 395 -23.53 -4.69 -1.18
CA LEU A 395 -23.27 -3.38 -1.79
C LEU A 395 -24.30 -2.32 -1.40
N CYS A 396 -25.59 -2.70 -1.33
CA CYS A 396 -26.67 -1.84 -0.85
C CYS A 396 -26.48 -1.38 0.60
N LEU A 397 -25.73 -2.14 1.43
CA LEU A 397 -25.35 -1.72 2.78
C LEU A 397 -24.05 -0.89 2.78
N MET A 398 -23.04 -1.32 2.01
CA MET A 398 -21.70 -0.71 1.99
C MET A 398 -21.70 0.69 1.39
N VAL A 399 -22.36 0.90 0.25
CA VAL A 399 -22.32 2.20 -0.46
C VAL A 399 -22.93 3.32 0.39
N PRO A 400 -24.12 3.18 1.01
CA PRO A 400 -24.63 4.18 1.94
C PRO A 400 -23.72 4.39 3.15
N ALA A 401 -23.10 3.33 3.69
CA ALA A 401 -22.19 3.45 4.82
C ALA A 401 -20.93 4.26 4.47
N VAL A 402 -20.37 4.10 3.25
CA VAL A 402 -19.25 4.91 2.75
C VAL A 402 -19.64 6.39 2.58
N VAL A 403 -20.83 6.64 2.03
CA VAL A 403 -21.37 8.00 1.87
C VAL A 403 -21.59 8.67 3.23
N LEU A 404 -22.20 7.94 4.18
CA LEU A 404 -22.41 8.40 5.55
C LEU A 404 -21.08 8.65 6.29
N TYR A 405 -20.07 7.79 6.09
CA TYR A 405 -18.74 8.01 6.66
C TYR A 405 -18.18 9.37 6.20
N ASN A 406 -18.24 9.66 4.90
CA ASN A 406 -17.76 10.92 4.34
C ASN A 406 -18.57 12.12 4.88
N TYR A 407 -19.88 11.97 5.00
CA TYR A 407 -20.76 12.99 5.57
C TYR A 407 -20.41 13.30 7.04
N PHE A 408 -20.21 12.28 7.87
CA PHE A 408 -19.83 12.47 9.28
C PHE A 408 -18.43 13.07 9.41
N SER A 409 -17.48 12.64 8.58
CA SER A 409 -16.15 13.26 8.52
C SER A 409 -16.24 14.77 8.34
N TYR A 410 -17.06 15.22 7.37
CA TYR A 410 -17.21 16.64 7.10
C TYR A 410 -17.94 17.39 8.21
N SER A 411 -18.98 16.77 8.79
CA SER A 411 -19.76 17.37 9.87
C SER A 411 -18.93 17.60 11.14
N GLU A 412 -17.93 16.75 11.39
CA GLU A 412 -17.01 16.88 12.53
C GLU A 412 -15.90 17.93 12.32
N GLU A 413 -15.59 18.29 11.06
CA GLU A 413 -14.57 19.30 10.74
C GLU A 413 -15.09 20.75 10.86
N LYS A 414 -16.36 20.99 10.49
CA LYS A 414 -17.02 22.30 10.62
C LYS A 414 -16.90 22.94 12.03
N PRO A 415 -17.30 22.27 13.12
CA PRO A 415 -17.33 22.91 14.44
C PRO A 415 -15.96 23.35 14.97
N LYS A 416 -14.86 22.75 14.49
CA LYS A 416 -13.51 23.15 14.89
C LYS A 416 -13.08 24.48 14.28
N THR A 417 -13.48 24.72 13.03
CA THR A 417 -13.10 25.92 12.28
C THR A 417 -13.85 27.16 12.80
N ASP A 418 -15.13 26.99 13.14
CA ASP A 418 -15.95 28.09 13.69
C ASP A 418 -15.45 28.52 15.08
N THR A 419 -14.98 27.57 15.90
CA THR A 419 -14.44 27.85 17.23
C THR A 419 -13.07 28.53 17.19
N GLU A 420 -12.18 28.13 16.26
CA GLU A 420 -10.87 28.79 16.05
C GLU A 420 -11.02 30.19 15.43
N SER A 421 -12.09 30.46 14.67
CA SER A 421 -12.34 31.81 14.13
C SER A 421 -12.89 32.81 15.15
N LEU A 422 -13.30 32.32 16.33
CA LEU A 422 -13.85 33.11 17.44
C LEU A 422 -12.82 33.33 18.57
N LEU A 423 -11.63 32.73 18.48
CA LEU A 423 -10.49 32.91 19.37
C LEU A 423 -9.41 33.73 18.65
#